data_AF-A0A4V2BA68-F1
#
_entry.id   AF-A0A4V2BA68-F1
#
_cell.length_a   1.000
_cell.length_b   1.000
_cell.length_c   1.000
_cell.angle_alpha   90.00
_cell.angle_beta   90.00
_cell.angle_gamma   90.00
#
_symmetry.space_group_name_H-M   'P 1'
#
loop_
_entity.id
_entity.type
_entity.pdbx_description
1 polymer ?
#
loop_
_entity_poly.entity_id
_entity_poly.type
_entity_poly.pdbx_seq_one_letter_code
_entity_poly.pdbx_strand_id
1 'polypeptide(L)'
;MPAPGASEYARANKAAAWTLLSRIYLNAQVYTGTAQYDQAIVYANLVLNNGTYSLHDSYAGLFLADNDLAKDEIIMPIASSGANSRSYGDVTFIIHAGVGGSMDAAVDYGIASGGWGGNRMTTAFVNTQFPDPSGATDKRAIFHTAGQTLVITHPTVFTEGYLCAKWKNITSTGAIGGNSTFVETDFPLFRLSEIYLIYAEAGGVPAV
;
A
#
# COMPACT_ATOMS: atom_id res chain seq x y z
N MET A 1 15.28 -1.27 -21.13
CA MET A 1 13.99 -1.29 -20.40
C MET A 1 12.96 -0.43 -21.13
N PRO A 2 11.67 -0.80 -21.15
CA PRO A 2 10.58 0.00 -21.73
C PRO A 2 10.49 1.41 -21.15
N ALA A 3 9.95 2.36 -21.90
CA ALA A 3 9.66 3.72 -21.42
C ALA A 3 8.69 3.69 -20.22
N PRO A 4 8.65 4.73 -19.37
CA PRO A 4 7.63 4.86 -18.32
C PRO A 4 6.22 4.57 -18.87
N GLY A 5 5.45 3.75 -18.15
CA GLY A 5 4.09 3.35 -18.54
C GLY A 5 3.97 2.40 -19.75
N ALA A 6 5.05 2.12 -20.47
CA ALA A 6 5.03 1.35 -21.72
C ALA A 6 5.36 -0.14 -21.57
N SER A 7 5.48 -0.65 -20.35
CA SER A 7 5.65 -2.09 -20.11
C SER A 7 4.30 -2.81 -20.14
N GLU A 8 4.34 -4.11 -20.46
CA GLU A 8 3.20 -4.97 -20.13
C GLU A 8 2.98 -4.95 -18.61
N TYR A 9 1.73 -5.17 -18.21
CA TYR A 9 1.30 -5.15 -16.82
C TYR A 9 2.19 -6.05 -15.93
N ALA A 10 2.47 -5.57 -14.71
CA ALA A 10 3.37 -6.16 -13.71
C ALA A 10 4.85 -6.32 -14.10
N ARG A 11 5.29 -5.80 -15.27
CA ARG A 11 6.71 -5.80 -15.66
C ARG A 11 7.35 -4.44 -15.40
N ALA A 12 8.59 -4.46 -14.93
CA ALA A 12 9.37 -3.25 -14.67
C ALA A 12 9.66 -2.45 -15.96
N ASN A 13 9.48 -1.14 -15.90
CA ASN A 13 9.89 -0.17 -16.91
C ASN A 13 10.99 0.77 -16.36
N LYS A 14 11.41 1.76 -17.14
CA LYS A 14 12.42 2.75 -16.70
C LYS A 14 12.05 3.47 -15.41
N ALA A 15 10.78 3.82 -15.19
CA ALA A 15 10.35 4.49 -13.98
C ALA A 15 10.52 3.59 -12.75
N ALA A 16 10.19 2.30 -12.84
CA ALA A 16 10.45 1.35 -11.74
C ALA A 16 11.94 1.26 -11.37
N ALA A 17 12.84 1.29 -12.36
CA ALA A 17 14.29 1.32 -12.11
C ALA A 17 14.73 2.64 -11.44
N TRP A 18 14.20 3.78 -11.89
CA TRP A 18 14.48 5.07 -11.26
C TRP A 18 13.93 5.16 -9.84
N THR A 19 12.74 4.64 -9.56
CA THR A 19 12.18 4.52 -8.20
C THR A 19 13.08 3.71 -7.28
N LEU A 20 13.58 2.56 -7.75
CA LEU A 20 14.50 1.75 -6.96
C LEU A 20 15.81 2.50 -6.69
N LEU A 21 16.37 3.17 -7.69
CA LEU A 21 17.59 3.97 -7.52
C LEU A 21 17.38 5.12 -6.55
N SER A 22 16.27 5.87 -6.64
CA SER A 22 15.99 6.95 -5.70
C SER A 22 15.90 6.43 -4.26
N ARG A 23 15.28 5.27 -4.03
CA ARG A 23 15.23 4.62 -2.71
C ARG A 23 16.62 4.21 -2.21
N ILE A 24 17.44 3.60 -3.08
CA ILE A 24 18.81 3.20 -2.74
C ILE A 24 19.65 4.42 -2.34
N TYR A 25 19.58 5.50 -3.12
CA TYR A 25 20.36 6.71 -2.86
C TYR A 25 19.90 7.46 -1.61
N LEU A 26 18.60 7.50 -1.33
CA LEU A 26 18.08 8.04 -0.08
C LEU A 26 18.69 7.32 1.13
N ASN A 27 18.86 6.00 1.02
CA ASN A 27 19.39 5.16 2.09
C ASN A 27 20.91 4.92 2.00
N ALA A 28 21.63 5.59 1.08
CA ALA A 28 23.05 5.32 0.83
C ALA A 28 23.93 5.53 2.06
N GLN A 29 23.58 6.49 2.92
CA GLN A 29 24.31 6.73 4.17
C GLN A 29 24.28 5.51 5.10
N VAL A 30 23.13 4.82 5.17
CA VAL A 30 22.98 3.59 5.97
C VAL A 30 23.81 2.46 5.38
N TYR A 31 23.80 2.29 4.06
CA TYR A 31 24.46 1.16 3.40
C TYR A 31 25.98 1.31 3.28
N THR A 32 26.45 2.55 3.14
CA THR A 32 27.85 2.82 2.74
C THR A 32 28.58 3.77 3.68
N GLY A 33 27.88 4.37 4.66
CA GLY A 33 28.40 5.45 5.50
C GLY A 33 28.43 6.82 4.82
N THR A 34 28.12 6.91 3.52
CA THR A 34 28.16 8.17 2.75
C THR A 34 26.78 8.52 2.21
N ALA A 35 26.26 9.70 2.57
CA ALA A 35 24.98 10.19 2.08
C ALA A 35 25.05 10.55 0.59
N GLN A 36 23.98 10.27 -0.15
CA GLN A 36 23.85 10.59 -1.58
C GLN A 36 22.47 11.17 -1.92
N TYR A 37 21.96 12.09 -1.10
CA TYR A 37 20.64 12.71 -1.26
C TYR A 37 20.45 13.41 -2.61
N ASP A 38 21.49 14.05 -3.15
CA ASP A 38 21.44 14.66 -4.49
C ASP A 38 21.10 13.63 -5.58
N GLN A 39 21.62 12.41 -5.48
CA GLN A 39 21.29 11.34 -6.41
C GLN A 39 19.86 10.85 -6.22
N ALA A 40 19.38 10.78 -4.98
CA ALA A 40 17.97 10.46 -4.70
C ALA A 40 17.04 11.46 -5.39
N ILE A 41 17.34 12.77 -5.30
CA ILE A 41 16.61 13.85 -5.98
C ILE A 41 16.68 13.69 -7.49
N VAL A 42 17.86 13.43 -8.07
CA VAL A 42 18.02 13.25 -9.53
C VAL A 42 17.09 12.15 -10.04
N TYR A 43 17.10 10.97 -9.41
CA TYR A 43 16.26 9.86 -9.86
C TYR A 43 14.78 10.05 -9.55
N ALA A 44 14.44 10.69 -8.43
CA ALA A 44 13.05 11.06 -8.13
C ALA A 44 12.50 12.01 -9.21
N ASN A 45 13.26 13.03 -9.60
CA ASN A 45 12.87 13.96 -10.67
C ASN A 45 12.64 13.28 -12.02
N LEU A 46 13.39 12.22 -12.36
CA LEU A 46 13.13 11.46 -13.59
C LEU A 46 11.74 10.80 -13.57
N VAL A 47 11.24 10.40 -12.40
CA VAL A 47 9.90 9.85 -12.26
C VAL A 47 8.85 10.96 -12.22
N LEU A 48 9.07 12.04 -11.45
CA LEU A 48 8.11 13.14 -11.30
C LEU A 48 7.90 13.93 -12.60
N ASN A 49 8.96 14.14 -13.38
CA ASN A 49 8.93 15.10 -14.50
C ASN A 49 8.71 14.44 -15.87
N ASN A 50 8.51 13.12 -15.94
CA ASN A 50 8.28 12.43 -17.23
C ASN A 50 6.81 12.52 -17.73
N GLY A 51 5.89 13.03 -16.91
CA GLY A 51 4.48 13.25 -17.27
C GLY A 51 3.61 11.99 -17.40
N THR A 52 4.12 10.81 -17.03
CA THR A 52 3.39 9.53 -17.16
C THR A 52 2.49 9.24 -15.96
N TYR A 53 2.89 9.65 -14.77
CA TYR A 53 2.23 9.28 -13.51
C TYR A 53 1.62 10.50 -12.81
N SER A 54 0.53 10.28 -12.10
CA SER A 54 -0.13 11.24 -11.19
C SER A 54 -0.54 10.54 -9.89
N LEU A 55 -0.82 11.30 -8.83
CA LEU A 55 -1.40 10.72 -7.62
C LEU A 55 -2.84 10.29 -7.92
N HIS A 56 -3.22 9.13 -7.40
CA HIS A 56 -4.56 8.60 -7.60
C HIS A 56 -5.56 9.36 -6.72
N ASP A 57 -6.71 9.72 -7.29
CA ASP A 57 -7.71 10.54 -6.60
C ASP A 57 -8.28 9.86 -5.34
N SER A 58 -8.30 8.53 -5.32
CA SER A 58 -8.80 7.72 -4.20
C SER A 58 -7.67 6.95 -3.53
N TYR A 59 -7.18 7.43 -2.38
CA TYR A 59 -6.17 6.67 -1.62
C TYR A 59 -6.61 5.22 -1.33
N ALA A 60 -7.87 5.00 -0.96
CA ALA A 60 -8.38 3.66 -0.68
C ALA A 60 -8.40 2.78 -1.95
N GLY A 61 -8.68 3.36 -3.12
CA GLY A 61 -8.74 2.66 -4.41
C GLY A 61 -7.45 1.93 -4.78
N LEU A 62 -6.30 2.43 -4.33
CA LEU A 62 -4.99 1.80 -4.55
C LEU A 62 -4.83 0.42 -3.88
N PHE A 63 -5.73 0.04 -2.98
CA PHE A 63 -5.64 -1.17 -2.14
C PHE A 63 -6.89 -2.06 -2.26
N LEU A 64 -7.62 -1.91 -3.38
CA LEU A 64 -8.81 -2.66 -3.76
C LEU A 64 -8.52 -3.73 -4.82
N ALA A 65 -9.46 -4.64 -5.05
CA ALA A 65 -9.30 -5.79 -5.94
C ALA A 65 -9.05 -5.45 -7.41
N ASP A 66 -9.39 -4.24 -7.85
CA ASP A 66 -9.20 -3.71 -9.20
C ASP A 66 -8.13 -2.61 -9.25
N ASN A 67 -7.19 -2.63 -8.31
CA ASN A 67 -6.09 -1.66 -8.28
C ASN A 67 -5.10 -1.83 -9.44
N ASP A 68 -5.22 -2.90 -10.25
CA ASP A 68 -4.53 -3.02 -11.54
C ASP A 68 -4.91 -1.88 -12.53
N LEU A 69 -6.07 -1.24 -12.31
CA LEU A 69 -6.54 -0.08 -13.06
C LEU A 69 -5.90 1.24 -12.61
N ALA A 70 -5.32 1.32 -11.41
CA ALA A 70 -4.69 2.52 -10.85
C ALA A 70 -3.26 2.75 -11.41
N LYS A 71 -3.13 2.71 -12.74
CA LYS A 71 -1.88 2.85 -13.50
C LYS A 71 -1.37 4.29 -13.55
N ASP A 72 -2.19 5.23 -13.15
CA ASP A 72 -1.84 6.62 -12.92
C ASP A 72 -0.82 6.76 -11.79
N GLU A 73 -0.96 6.02 -10.68
CA GLU A 73 -0.03 6.10 -9.55
C GLU A 73 0.89 4.88 -9.39
N ILE A 74 0.40 3.67 -9.66
CA ILE A 74 1.16 2.44 -9.44
C ILE A 74 2.20 2.28 -10.54
N ILE A 75 3.47 2.44 -10.16
CA ILE A 75 4.62 2.34 -11.07
C ILE A 75 4.96 0.86 -11.32
N MET A 76 4.89 0.03 -10.28
CA MET A 76 5.15 -1.40 -10.37
C MET A 76 4.34 -2.15 -9.31
N PRO A 77 3.38 -3.00 -9.71
CA PRO A 77 2.72 -3.93 -8.80
C PRO A 77 3.48 -5.26 -8.71
N ILE A 78 3.25 -6.00 -7.63
CA ILE A 78 3.33 -7.45 -7.62
C ILE A 78 1.90 -7.95 -7.83
N ALA A 79 1.67 -8.60 -8.98
CA ALA A 79 0.33 -8.99 -9.39
C ALA A 79 -0.20 -10.20 -8.59
N SER A 80 -1.42 -10.05 -8.07
CA SER A 80 -2.15 -11.15 -7.41
C SER A 80 -3.32 -11.58 -8.28
N SER A 81 -3.73 -12.84 -8.19
CA SER A 81 -4.99 -13.26 -8.81
C SER A 81 -5.58 -14.48 -8.12
N GLY A 82 -6.87 -14.38 -7.83
CA GLY A 82 -7.66 -15.47 -7.27
C GLY A 82 -7.78 -16.68 -8.18
N ALA A 83 -7.52 -16.51 -9.48
CA ALA A 83 -7.56 -17.57 -10.49
C ALA A 83 -6.17 -18.09 -10.86
N ASN A 84 -5.19 -17.20 -11.08
CA ASN A 84 -3.96 -17.55 -11.81
C ASN A 84 -2.68 -17.50 -10.97
N SER A 85 -2.59 -16.62 -9.97
CA SER A 85 -1.39 -16.40 -9.16
C SER A 85 -1.73 -16.45 -7.67
N ARG A 86 -2.15 -17.64 -7.23
CA ARG A 86 -2.58 -17.89 -5.85
C ARG A 86 -1.37 -18.05 -4.92
N SER A 87 -1.31 -17.24 -3.87
CA SER A 87 -0.33 -17.41 -2.80
C SER A 87 -0.95 -17.08 -1.45
N TYR A 88 -0.50 -17.78 -0.40
CA TYR A 88 -0.85 -17.43 0.98
C TYR A 88 0.09 -16.37 1.57
N GLY A 89 1.17 -16.00 0.86
CA GLY A 89 2.19 -15.05 1.32
C GLY A 89 2.15 -13.69 0.62
N ASP A 90 1.19 -13.48 -0.28
CA ASP A 90 0.98 -12.20 -0.98
C ASP A 90 -0.05 -11.32 -0.24
N VAL A 91 -0.79 -10.48 -0.96
CA VAL A 91 -1.85 -9.65 -0.38
C VAL A 91 -2.97 -10.48 0.28
N THR A 92 -3.11 -11.76 -0.08
CA THR A 92 -3.96 -12.72 0.64
C THR A 92 -3.59 -12.75 2.12
N PHE A 93 -2.30 -12.81 2.47
CA PHE A 93 -1.86 -12.74 3.87
C PHE A 93 -2.29 -11.43 4.52
N ILE A 94 -2.04 -10.31 3.84
CA ILE A 94 -2.28 -8.97 4.36
C ILE A 94 -3.75 -8.77 4.71
N ILE A 95 -4.66 -9.16 3.80
CA ILE A 95 -6.11 -9.03 4.00
C ILE A 95 -6.59 -10.01 5.07
N HIS A 96 -6.33 -11.31 4.91
CA HIS A 96 -6.88 -12.31 5.82
C HIS A 96 -6.36 -12.14 7.25
N ALA A 97 -5.07 -11.89 7.44
CA ALA A 97 -4.51 -11.69 8.76
C ALA A 97 -5.07 -10.43 9.44
N GLY A 98 -5.47 -9.39 8.70
CA GLY A 98 -6.05 -8.17 9.24
C GLY A 98 -7.55 -8.25 9.56
N VAL A 99 -8.23 -9.33 9.18
CA VAL A 99 -9.69 -9.50 9.32
C VAL A 99 -10.03 -10.49 10.44
N GLY A 100 -11.00 -10.13 11.27
CA GLY A 100 -11.56 -10.99 12.32
C GLY A 100 -12.47 -10.22 13.28
N GLY A 101 -12.83 -10.85 14.40
CA GLY A 101 -13.67 -10.22 15.42
C GLY A 101 -15.07 -9.89 14.88
N SER A 102 -15.43 -8.60 14.89
CA SER A 102 -16.74 -8.09 14.44
C SER A 102 -16.80 -7.71 12.95
N MET A 103 -15.72 -7.91 12.19
CA MET A 103 -15.69 -7.60 10.75
C MET A 103 -16.42 -8.67 9.95
N ASP A 104 -17.17 -8.27 8.92
CA ASP A 104 -17.74 -9.22 7.96
C ASP A 104 -16.74 -9.53 6.84
N ALA A 105 -16.05 -10.67 6.96
CA ALA A 105 -15.03 -11.09 6.00
C ALA A 105 -15.57 -11.25 4.58
N ALA A 106 -16.81 -11.72 4.42
CA ALA A 106 -17.39 -11.97 3.12
C ALA A 106 -17.86 -10.67 2.45
N VAL A 107 -18.62 -9.86 3.19
CA VAL A 107 -19.28 -8.67 2.67
C VAL A 107 -18.33 -7.47 2.56
N ASP A 108 -17.57 -7.19 3.62
CA ASP A 108 -16.78 -5.94 3.69
C ASP A 108 -15.38 -6.08 3.11
N TYR A 109 -14.88 -7.32 2.98
CA TYR A 109 -13.49 -7.62 2.61
C TYR A 109 -13.34 -8.61 1.43
N GLY A 110 -14.43 -9.23 0.97
CA GLY A 110 -14.43 -10.08 -0.21
C GLY A 110 -13.68 -11.41 -0.05
N ILE A 111 -13.55 -11.89 1.19
CA ILE A 111 -12.84 -13.13 1.54
C ILE A 111 -13.78 -14.08 2.29
N ALA A 112 -14.75 -14.65 1.57
CA ALA A 112 -15.78 -15.52 2.15
C ALA A 112 -15.25 -16.76 2.87
N SER A 113 -13.98 -17.15 2.70
CA SER A 113 -13.38 -18.21 3.52
C SER A 113 -13.03 -17.78 4.95
N GLY A 114 -13.24 -16.51 5.29
CA GLY A 114 -13.04 -15.96 6.64
C GLY A 114 -11.65 -15.35 6.85
N GLY A 115 -11.53 -14.45 7.83
CA GLY A 115 -10.26 -13.87 8.26
C GLY A 115 -9.48 -14.76 9.24
N TRP A 116 -8.19 -14.49 9.39
CA TRP A 116 -7.27 -15.30 10.21
C TRP A 116 -6.98 -14.70 11.59
N GLY A 117 -7.41 -13.46 11.87
CA GLY A 117 -7.29 -12.86 13.19
C GLY A 117 -5.84 -12.71 13.69
N GLY A 118 -4.94 -12.21 12.83
CA GLY A 118 -3.50 -12.09 13.13
C GLY A 118 -3.05 -10.64 13.37
N ASN A 119 -2.94 -9.88 12.28
CA ASN A 119 -2.34 -8.55 12.24
C ASN A 119 -3.28 -7.49 12.81
N ARG A 120 -2.70 -6.59 13.62
CA ARG A 120 -3.39 -5.46 14.28
C ARG A 120 -2.47 -4.25 14.29
N MET A 121 -3.04 -3.07 14.43
CA MET A 121 -2.29 -1.82 14.58
C MET A 121 -1.85 -1.63 16.03
N THR A 122 -0.61 -1.19 16.22
CA THR A 122 -0.11 -0.86 17.56
C THR A 122 -0.69 0.48 18.04
N THR A 123 -0.86 0.62 19.35
CA THR A 123 -1.26 1.89 19.99
C THR A 123 -0.38 3.06 19.53
N ALA A 124 0.94 2.83 19.49
CA ALA A 124 1.91 3.86 19.14
C ALA A 124 1.75 4.33 17.70
N PHE A 125 1.54 3.40 16.75
CA PHE A 125 1.32 3.77 15.36
C PHE A 125 0.08 4.65 15.21
N VAL A 126 -1.06 4.22 15.78
CA VAL A 126 -2.32 4.96 15.68
C VAL A 126 -2.17 6.36 16.28
N ASN A 127 -1.69 6.48 17.52
CA ASN A 127 -1.57 7.77 18.19
C ASN A 127 -0.58 8.74 17.51
N THR A 128 0.51 8.22 16.94
CA THR A 128 1.55 9.07 16.37
C THR A 128 1.22 9.50 14.95
N GLN A 129 0.67 8.59 14.15
CA GLN A 129 0.44 8.84 12.72
C GLN A 129 -0.98 9.35 12.45
N PHE A 130 -1.95 8.99 13.29
CA PHE A 130 -3.37 9.33 13.11
C PHE A 130 -3.99 9.80 14.44
N PRO A 131 -3.65 11.01 14.92
CA PRO A 131 -4.27 11.58 16.13
C PRO A 131 -5.80 11.60 16.10
N ASP A 132 -6.36 11.70 14.89
CA ASP A 132 -7.76 11.41 14.60
C ASP A 132 -7.85 10.07 13.82
N PRO A 133 -8.23 8.96 14.48
CA PRO A 133 -8.32 7.65 13.85
C PRO A 133 -9.66 7.43 13.11
N SER A 134 -10.55 8.42 13.06
CA SER A 134 -11.87 8.27 12.42
C SER A 134 -11.83 8.35 10.89
N GLY A 135 -10.72 8.88 10.33
CA GLY A 135 -10.63 9.20 8.90
C GLY A 135 -11.32 10.51 8.52
N ALA A 136 -11.79 11.32 9.48
CA ALA A 136 -12.41 12.61 9.19
C ALA A 136 -11.36 13.62 8.67
N THR A 137 -10.23 13.74 9.35
CA THR A 137 -9.14 14.68 9.00
C THR A 137 -8.12 14.11 8.01
N ASP A 138 -7.81 12.81 8.10
CA ASP A 138 -6.90 12.11 7.19
C ASP A 138 -7.55 10.84 6.66
N LYS A 139 -7.87 10.82 5.36
CA LYS A 139 -8.53 9.68 4.71
C LYS A 139 -7.67 8.41 4.65
N ARG A 140 -6.38 8.47 5.01
CA ARG A 140 -5.49 7.32 5.14
C ARG A 140 -5.70 6.58 6.47
N ALA A 141 -6.38 7.18 7.45
CA ALA A 141 -6.82 6.52 8.68
C ALA A 141 -8.00 5.59 8.38
N ILE A 142 -7.70 4.40 7.83
CA ILE A 142 -8.68 3.38 7.47
C ILE A 142 -8.63 2.27 8.52
N PHE A 143 -9.30 2.48 9.66
CA PHE A 143 -9.32 1.56 10.78
C PHE A 143 -10.71 0.98 11.03
N HIS A 144 -10.75 -0.28 11.50
CA HIS A 144 -11.93 -0.86 12.12
C HIS A 144 -11.76 -0.86 13.64
N THR A 145 -12.70 -0.22 14.33
CA THR A 145 -12.64 0.01 15.79
C THR A 145 -13.77 -0.66 16.56
N ALA A 146 -14.85 -1.07 15.90
CA ALA A 146 -15.99 -1.70 16.56
C ALA A 146 -15.56 -3.03 17.22
N GLY A 147 -15.77 -3.17 18.53
CA GLY A 147 -15.34 -4.35 19.28
C GLY A 147 -13.82 -4.44 19.51
N GLN A 148 -13.08 -3.36 19.24
CA GLN A 148 -11.63 -3.27 19.49
C GLN A 148 -11.33 -2.26 20.60
N THR A 149 -10.36 -2.57 21.45
CA THR A 149 -9.69 -1.55 22.26
C THR A 149 -8.49 -1.01 21.50
N LEU A 150 -8.10 0.25 21.73
CA LEU A 150 -6.87 0.78 21.13
C LEU A 150 -5.62 0.23 21.81
N VAL A 151 -5.65 0.14 23.14
CA VAL A 151 -4.49 -0.25 23.94
C VAL A 151 -4.33 -1.77 23.95
N ILE A 152 -3.15 -2.23 23.53
CA ILE A 152 -2.71 -3.63 23.62
C ILE A 152 -2.07 -3.87 24.99
N THR A 153 -2.78 -4.58 25.85
CA THR A 153 -2.31 -5.08 27.16
C THR A 153 -1.87 -6.54 27.05
N HIS A 154 -2.57 -7.33 26.22
CA HIS A 154 -2.35 -8.76 26.01
C HIS A 154 -2.05 -9.03 24.54
N PRO A 155 -0.79 -9.30 24.18
CA PRO A 155 -0.40 -9.49 22.78
C PRO A 155 -1.11 -10.64 22.05
N THR A 156 -1.74 -11.59 22.75
CA THR A 156 -2.46 -12.72 22.16
C THR A 156 -3.96 -12.46 21.98
N VAL A 157 -4.50 -11.36 22.51
CA VAL A 157 -5.92 -11.01 22.41
C VAL A 157 -6.14 -10.19 21.15
N PHE A 158 -6.82 -10.77 20.15
CA PHE A 158 -7.02 -10.12 18.85
C PHE A 158 -7.92 -8.88 18.91
N THR A 159 -8.78 -8.77 19.93
CA THR A 159 -9.66 -7.61 20.15
C THR A 159 -8.95 -6.42 20.81
N GLU A 160 -7.63 -6.52 21.04
CA GLU A 160 -6.81 -5.43 21.54
C GLU A 160 -5.84 -4.93 20.46
N GLY A 161 -6.04 -3.68 20.04
CA GLY A 161 -5.41 -3.01 18.90
C GLY A 161 -6.40 -2.83 17.75
N TYR A 162 -6.52 -1.62 17.21
CA TYR A 162 -7.40 -1.38 16.06
C TYR A 162 -6.96 -2.19 14.84
N LEU A 163 -7.93 -2.56 14.00
CA LEU A 163 -7.66 -3.37 12.81
C LEU A 163 -7.46 -2.49 11.58
N CYS A 164 -6.57 -2.90 10.68
CA CYS A 164 -6.29 -2.20 9.44
C CYS A 164 -7.34 -2.57 8.40
N ALA A 165 -8.25 -1.65 8.08
CA ALA A 165 -9.33 -1.86 7.11
C ALA A 165 -8.95 -1.39 5.68
N LYS A 166 -7.67 -1.11 5.46
CA LYS A 166 -7.12 -0.54 4.23
C LYS A 166 -7.22 -1.46 3.01
N TRP A 167 -6.91 -2.75 3.17
CA TRP A 167 -6.80 -3.70 2.06
C TRP A 167 -8.06 -4.53 1.95
N LYS A 168 -8.59 -4.68 0.74
CA LYS A 168 -9.84 -5.42 0.50
C LYS A 168 -9.82 -6.15 -0.84
N ASN A 169 -10.40 -7.35 -0.86
CA ASN A 169 -10.71 -8.07 -2.08
C ASN A 169 -12.09 -7.64 -2.64
N ILE A 170 -12.33 -6.34 -2.63
CA ILE A 170 -13.52 -5.66 -3.15
C ILE A 170 -13.03 -4.65 -4.18
N THR A 171 -13.70 -4.57 -5.32
CA THR A 171 -13.37 -3.59 -6.38
C THR A 171 -13.85 -2.19 -6.01
N SER A 172 -13.37 -1.17 -6.70
CA SER A 172 -13.81 0.22 -6.57
C SER A 172 -15.31 0.44 -6.79
N THR A 173 -15.97 -0.50 -7.50
CA THR A 173 -17.42 -0.50 -7.74
C THR A 173 -18.23 -1.31 -6.71
N GLY A 174 -17.56 -1.93 -5.73
CA GLY A 174 -18.19 -2.73 -4.69
C GLY A 174 -18.38 -4.22 -5.04
N ALA A 175 -17.95 -4.67 -6.22
CA ALA A 175 -17.98 -6.10 -6.56
C ALA A 175 -16.91 -6.88 -5.77
N ILE A 176 -17.27 -8.06 -5.29
CA ILE A 176 -16.35 -8.99 -4.60
C ILE A 176 -15.41 -9.66 -5.62
N GLY A 177 -14.14 -9.84 -5.25
CA GLY A 177 -13.14 -10.54 -6.07
C GLY A 177 -13.54 -11.99 -6.41
N GLY A 178 -12.91 -12.55 -7.43
CA GLY A 178 -13.36 -13.79 -8.08
C GLY A 178 -13.16 -15.08 -7.26
N ASN A 179 -12.52 -15.02 -6.10
CA ASN A 179 -12.21 -16.17 -5.27
C ASN A 179 -12.42 -15.86 -3.77
N SER A 180 -12.92 -16.86 -3.03
CA SER A 180 -13.25 -16.71 -1.60
C SER A 180 -12.04 -16.63 -0.66
N THR A 181 -10.86 -17.04 -1.13
CA THR A 181 -9.63 -17.12 -0.33
C THR A 181 -8.53 -16.27 -0.96
N PHE A 182 -8.16 -16.54 -2.21
CA PHE A 182 -7.08 -15.84 -2.88
C PHE A 182 -7.58 -14.54 -3.49
N VAL A 183 -6.82 -13.47 -3.32
CA VAL A 183 -7.30 -12.12 -3.63
C VAL A 183 -6.83 -11.66 -5.02
N GLU A 184 -7.59 -10.74 -5.62
CA GLU A 184 -7.19 -10.08 -6.88
C GLU A 184 -6.35 -8.82 -6.62
N THR A 185 -6.38 -8.28 -5.39
CA THR A 185 -5.66 -7.06 -5.02
C THR A 185 -4.15 -7.21 -5.21
N ASP A 186 -3.56 -6.35 -6.04
CA ASP A 186 -2.12 -6.28 -6.21
C ASP A 186 -1.43 -5.65 -5.02
N PHE A 187 -0.17 -6.03 -4.79
CA PHE A 187 0.71 -5.25 -3.91
C PHE A 187 1.39 -4.13 -4.73
N PRO A 188 1.02 -2.85 -4.56
CA PRO A 188 1.68 -1.75 -5.25
C PRO A 188 3.09 -1.48 -4.70
N LEU A 189 4.05 -2.28 -5.15
CA LEU A 189 5.44 -2.29 -4.69
C LEU A 189 6.12 -0.93 -4.84
N PHE A 190 5.90 -0.26 -5.98
CA PHE A 190 6.33 1.12 -6.24
C PHE A 190 5.13 1.98 -6.64
N ARG A 191 5.01 3.16 -6.01
CA ARG A 191 3.97 4.15 -6.28
C ARG A 191 4.56 5.55 -6.36
N LEU A 192 3.91 6.44 -7.09
CA LEU A 192 4.33 7.84 -7.21
C LEU A 192 4.42 8.54 -5.85
N SER A 193 3.55 8.22 -4.89
CA SER A 193 3.62 8.82 -3.54
C SER A 193 4.97 8.60 -2.85
N GLU A 194 5.60 7.45 -3.09
CA GLU A 194 6.93 7.16 -2.54
C GLU A 194 7.97 8.14 -3.08
N ILE A 195 7.88 8.47 -4.37
CA ILE A 195 8.80 9.40 -5.01
C ILE A 195 8.67 10.80 -4.43
N TYR A 196 7.45 11.27 -4.19
CA TYR A 196 7.24 12.54 -3.50
C TYR A 196 7.86 12.54 -2.10
N LEU A 197 7.70 11.45 -1.33
CA LEU A 197 8.30 11.33 0.00
C LEU A 197 9.83 11.29 -0.05
N ILE A 198 10.41 10.50 -0.97
CA ILE A 198 11.87 10.45 -1.18
C ILE A 198 12.41 11.83 -1.57
N TYR A 199 11.74 12.51 -2.51
CA TYR A 199 12.13 13.83 -2.98
C TYR A 199 12.14 14.85 -1.83
N ALA A 200 11.08 14.87 -1.02
CA ALA A 200 10.96 15.75 0.12
C ALA A 200 12.01 15.47 1.20
N GLU A 201 12.21 14.19 1.56
CA GLU A 201 13.18 13.79 2.59
C GLU A 201 14.63 14.09 2.18
N ALA A 202 14.96 13.91 0.89
CA ALA A 202 16.27 14.24 0.36
C ALA A 202 16.54 15.76 0.28
N GLY A 203 15.56 16.61 0.60
CA GLY A 203 15.69 18.07 0.56
C GLY A 203 15.37 18.71 -0.79
N GLY A 204 14.64 18.00 -1.66
CA GLY A 204 14.17 18.54 -2.93
C GLY A 204 13.18 19.71 -2.73
N VAL A 205 13.36 20.77 -3.50
CA VAL A 205 12.49 21.97 -3.46
C VAL A 205 11.62 21.99 -4.71
N PRO A 206 10.28 22.03 -4.59
CA PRO A 206 9.39 22.10 -5.76
C PRO A 206 9.80 23.24 -6.70
N ALA A 207 9.76 23.00 -8.00
CA ALA A 207 9.91 24.08 -8.97
C ALA A 207 8.74 25.06 -8.78
N VAL A 208 9.06 26.32 -8.51
CA VAL A 208 8.10 27.44 -8.35
C VAL A 208 7.48 27.79 -9.70
#